data_AF-A0AAV6D5A7-F1
#
_entry.id   AF-A0AAV6D5A7-F1
#
_cell.length_a   1.000
_cell.length_b   1.000
_cell.length_c   1.000
_cell.angle_alpha   90.00
_cell.angle_beta   90.00
_cell.angle_gamma   90.00
#
_symmetry.space_group_name_H-M   'P 1'
#
loop_
_entity.id
_entity.type
_entity.pdbx_description
1 polymer ?
#
loop_
_entity_poly.entity_id
_entity_poly.type
_entity_poly.pdbx_seq_one_letter_code
_entity_poly.pdbx_strand_id
1 'polypeptide(L)'
;MLNVPQKKNRKAVMLGVGLDSDGHKRLTTGPNFALVGGSQEIHEVMTEKTIKINEKLKARGKQLETVSHEEFDDIAQEVGLKKFQPPNPKRN
;
A
#
# COMPACT_ATOMS: atom_id res chain seq x y z
N MET A 1 -9.69 -38.95 1.87
CA MET A 1 -9.47 -37.65 2.54
C MET A 1 -9.10 -36.65 1.44
N LEU A 2 -9.91 -35.61 1.22
CA LEU A 2 -9.64 -34.60 0.21
C LEU A 2 -8.44 -33.76 0.65
N ASN A 3 -7.39 -33.75 -0.18
CA ASN A 3 -6.18 -32.97 0.04
C ASN A 3 -6.50 -31.50 -0.25
N VAL A 4 -6.93 -30.75 0.78
CA VAL A 4 -7.16 -29.31 0.64
C VAL A 4 -5.79 -28.64 0.49
N PRO A 5 -5.46 -28.01 -0.64
CA PRO A 5 -4.17 -27.35 -0.80
C PRO A 5 -4.10 -26.21 0.22
N GLN A 6 -3.21 -26.32 1.21
CA GLN A 6 -2.95 -25.24 2.14
C GLN A 6 -2.48 -24.02 1.35
N LYS A 7 -3.29 -22.96 1.35
CA LYS A 7 -2.99 -21.68 0.72
C LYS A 7 -1.67 -21.19 1.32
N LYS A 8 -0.58 -21.17 0.54
CA LYS A 8 0.69 -20.57 0.96
C LYS A 8 0.39 -19.17 1.51
N ASN A 9 0.83 -18.88 2.74
CA ASN A 9 0.75 -17.55 3.34
C ASN A 9 1.47 -16.56 2.43
N ARG A 10 0.71 -15.84 1.60
CA ARG A 10 1.23 -14.83 0.68
C ARG A 10 1.54 -13.60 1.52
N LYS A 11 2.82 -13.33 1.74
CA LYS A 11 3.24 -12.06 2.33
C LYS A 11 2.92 -10.94 1.34
N ALA A 12 2.17 -9.95 1.79
CA ALA A 12 1.90 -8.72 1.04
C ALA A 12 2.62 -7.55 1.73
N VAL A 13 3.21 -6.66 0.93
CA VAL A 13 3.93 -5.47 1.40
C VAL A 13 3.50 -4.28 0.55
N MET A 14 3.16 -3.16 1.20
CA MET A 14 2.88 -1.90 0.56
C MET A 14 4.15 -1.07 0.43
N LEU A 15 4.52 -0.69 -0.80
CA LEU A 15 5.71 0.12 -1.06
C LEU A 15 5.29 1.54 -1.44
N GLY A 16 5.76 2.54 -0.70
CA GLY A 16 5.64 3.95 -1.05
C GLY A 16 6.99 4.50 -1.48
N VAL A 17 7.04 5.16 -2.63
CA VAL A 17 8.26 5.77 -3.17
C VAL A 17 8.01 7.25 -3.37
N GLY A 18 8.73 8.08 -2.63
CA GLY A 18 8.75 9.52 -2.84
C GLY A 18 9.75 9.86 -3.94
N LEU A 19 9.24 10.34 -5.08
CA LEU A 19 10.06 10.75 -6.23
C LEU A 19 10.61 12.18 -6.10
N ASP A 20 10.06 12.94 -5.16
CA ASP A 20 10.57 14.23 -4.72
C ASP A 20 11.77 14.01 -3.77
N SER A 21 12.87 14.73 -3.98
CA SER A 21 14.04 14.70 -3.11
C SER A 21 14.49 16.11 -2.77
N ASP A 22 14.59 16.39 -1.48
CA ASP A 22 15.18 17.61 -0.91
C ASP A 22 16.66 17.42 -0.53
N GLY A 23 17.31 16.37 -1.05
CA GLY A 23 18.67 16.00 -0.69
C GLY A 23 18.80 15.10 0.55
N HIS A 24 17.70 14.81 1.25
CA HIS A 24 17.70 13.86 2.37
C HIS A 24 17.14 12.50 1.97
N LYS A 25 17.81 11.44 2.44
CA LYS A 25 17.29 10.07 2.34
C LYS A 25 16.38 9.79 3.54
N ARG A 26 15.10 9.56 3.26
CA ARG A 26 14.11 9.15 4.26
C ARG A 26 13.71 7.70 4.03
N LEU A 27 13.61 6.93 5.11
CA LEU A 27 13.22 5.53 5.10
C LEU A 27 12.36 5.25 6.32
N THR A 28 11.13 4.80 6.09
CA THR A 28 10.20 4.39 7.13
C THR A 28 9.65 3.01 6.79
N THR A 29 9.88 2.02 7.65
CA THR A 29 9.45 0.64 7.42
C THR A 29 8.50 0.17 8.51
N GLY A 30 7.55 -0.67 8.15
CA GLY A 30 6.64 -1.35 9.07
C GLY A 30 6.45 -2.82 8.72
N PRO A 31 5.57 -3.53 9.45
CA PRO A 31 5.40 -4.98 9.32
C PRO A 31 4.95 -5.42 7.92
N ASN A 32 4.19 -4.55 7.25
CA ASN A 32 3.57 -4.79 5.95
C ASN A 32 3.75 -3.59 5.01
N PHE A 33 4.69 -2.68 5.28
CA PHE A 33 4.97 -1.55 4.40
C PHE A 33 6.42 -1.07 4.44
N ALA A 34 6.84 -0.40 3.38
CA ALA A 34 8.10 0.33 3.32
C ALA A 34 7.90 1.63 2.54
N LEU A 35 8.35 2.75 3.11
CA LEU A 35 8.30 4.08 2.52
C LEU A 35 9.73 4.56 2.32
N VAL A 36 10.09 4.87 1.07
CA VAL A 36 11.46 5.22 0.68
C VAL A 36 11.45 6.55 -0.07
N GLY A 37 12.28 7.49 0.36
CA GLY A 37 12.41 8.80 -0.28
C GLY A 37 11.26 9.75 0.05
N GLY A 38 11.18 10.84 -0.73
CA GLY A 38 10.32 11.99 -0.47
C GLY A 38 11.05 13.12 0.25
N SER A 39 10.72 14.36 -0.09
CA SER A 39 10.93 15.50 0.81
C SER A 39 10.21 15.26 2.14
N GLN A 40 10.49 16.08 3.16
CA GLN A 40 9.83 15.94 4.46
C GLN A 40 8.31 15.89 4.35
N GLU A 41 7.73 16.85 3.61
CA GLU A 41 6.28 16.97 3.44
C GLU A 41 5.69 15.72 2.77
N ILE A 42 6.26 15.29 1.65
CA ILE A 42 5.76 14.11 0.92
C ILE A 42 5.95 12.83 1.74
N HIS A 43 7.07 12.71 2.46
CA HIS A 43 7.33 11.55 3.31
C HIS A 43 6.36 11.46 4.48
N GLU A 44 6.05 12.59 5.12
CA GLU A 44 5.05 12.67 6.20
C GLU A 44 3.66 12.30 5.68
N VAL A 45 3.25 12.84 4.53
CA VAL A 45 1.97 12.50 3.90
C VAL A 45 1.90 11.01 3.57
N MET A 46 2.94 10.41 2.97
CA MET A 46 2.97 8.97 2.69
C MET A 46 2.85 8.14 3.98
N THR A 47 3.51 8.56 5.05
CA THR A 47 3.49 7.89 6.36
C THR A 47 2.10 7.93 6.96
N GLU A 48 1.46 9.10 6.97
CA GLU A 48 0.10 9.28 7.47
C GLU A 48 -0.90 8.40 6.70
N LYS A 49 -0.85 8.39 5.37
CA LYS A 49 -1.73 7.55 4.55
C LYS A 49 -1.54 6.07 4.83
N THR A 50 -0.28 5.65 4.98
CA THR A 50 0.06 4.25 5.25
C THR A 50 -0.46 3.77 6.60
N ILE A 51 -0.34 4.60 7.64
CA ILE A 51 -0.90 4.32 8.96
C ILE A 51 -2.42 4.20 8.87
N LYS A 52 -3.10 5.14 8.21
CA LYS A 52 -4.57 5.12 8.04
C LYS A 52 -5.06 3.87 7.30
N ILE A 53 -4.34 3.41 6.28
CA ILE A 53 -4.66 2.16 5.58
C ILE A 53 -4.58 0.97 6.55
N ASN A 54 -3.52 0.90 7.35
CA ASN A 54 -3.36 -0.17 8.33
C ASN A 54 -4.42 -0.14 9.43
N GLU A 55 -4.80 1.04 9.91
CA GLU A 55 -5.89 1.20 10.87
C GLU A 55 -7.21 0.70 10.29
N LYS A 56 -7.52 1.04 9.03
CA LYS A 56 -8.73 0.58 8.35
C LYS A 56 -8.73 -0.92 8.09
N LEU A 57 -7.60 -1.50 7.69
CA LEU A 57 -7.44 -2.94 7.58
C LEU A 57 -7.71 -3.64 8.92
N LYS A 58 -7.11 -3.12 10.00
CA LYS A 58 -7.28 -3.64 11.36
C LYS A 58 -8.73 -3.49 11.85
N ALA A 59 -9.39 -2.37 11.57
CA ALA A 59 -10.79 -2.14 11.90
C ALA A 59 -11.73 -3.12 11.19
N ARG A 60 -11.36 -3.57 9.98
CA ARG A 60 -12.08 -4.62 9.24
C ARG A 60 -11.65 -6.04 9.63
N GLY A 61 -10.75 -6.20 10.60
CA GLY A 61 -10.22 -7.49 11.03
C GLY A 61 -9.35 -8.18 9.98
N LYS A 62 -8.83 -7.42 9.00
CA LYS A 62 -8.04 -7.94 7.88
C LYS A 62 -6.58 -7.49 7.98
N GLN A 63 -5.73 -8.24 7.32
CA GLN A 63 -4.33 -7.90 7.10
C GLN A 63 -4.12 -7.65 5.61
N LEU A 64 -3.01 -6.99 5.26
CA LEU A 64 -2.67 -6.75 3.86
C LEU A 64 -2.53 -8.05 3.04
N GLU A 65 -2.19 -9.15 3.71
CA GLU A 65 -2.10 -10.50 3.11
C GLU A 65 -3.46 -11.19 2.91
N THR A 66 -4.51 -10.75 3.62
CA THR A 66 -5.85 -11.37 3.57
C THR A 66 -6.89 -10.51 2.86
N VAL A 67 -6.62 -9.21 2.65
CA VAL A 67 -7.51 -8.29 1.94
C VAL A 67 -7.48 -8.55 0.42
N SER A 68 -8.63 -8.42 -0.25
CA SER A 68 -8.68 -8.49 -1.71
C SER A 68 -8.15 -7.19 -2.34
N HIS A 69 -7.81 -7.22 -3.63
CA HIS A 69 -7.40 -6.00 -4.34
C HIS A 69 -8.52 -4.95 -4.38
N GLU A 70 -9.78 -5.37 -4.55
CA GLU A 70 -10.94 -4.46 -4.56
C GLU A 70 -11.12 -3.79 -3.21
N GLU A 71 -11.05 -4.56 -2.12
CA GLU A 71 -11.18 -4.01 -0.78
C GLU A 71 -10.00 -3.10 -0.41
N PHE A 72 -8.80 -3.44 -0.89
CA PHE A 72 -7.64 -2.56 -0.72
C PHE A 72 -7.82 -1.27 -1.50
N ASP A 73 -8.33 -1.34 -2.75
CA ASP A 73 -8.62 -0.16 -3.56
C ASP A 73 -9.68 0.73 -2.90
N ASP A 74 -10.72 0.16 -2.29
CA ASP A 74 -11.72 0.91 -1.53
C ASP A 74 -11.08 1.62 -0.33
N ILE A 75 -10.27 0.91 0.47
CA ILE A 75 -9.56 1.50 1.61
C ILE A 75 -8.60 2.61 1.14
N ALA A 76 -7.89 2.39 0.03
CA ALA A 76 -6.99 3.36 -0.58
C ALA A 76 -7.74 4.62 -1.02
N GLN A 77 -8.90 4.47 -1.67
CA GLN A 77 -9.77 5.58 -2.05
C GLN A 77 -10.29 6.35 -0.84
N GLU A 78 -10.71 5.64 0.22
CA GLU A 78 -11.20 6.30 1.44
C GLU A 78 -10.10 7.08 2.18
N VAL A 79 -8.83 6.73 2.03
CA VAL A 79 -7.71 7.54 2.55
C VAL A 79 -7.26 8.61 1.56
N GLY A 80 -7.85 8.67 0.37
CA GLY A 80 -7.57 9.69 -0.66
C GLY A 80 -6.43 9.33 -1.62
N LEU A 81 -6.02 8.07 -1.70
CA LEU A 81 -5.10 7.61 -2.74
C LEU A 81 -5.85 7.49 -4.07
N LYS A 82 -5.28 8.07 -5.12
CA LYS A 82 -5.78 7.95 -6.49
C LYS A 82 -5.03 6.84 -7.20
N LYS A 83 -5.79 5.88 -7.74
CA LYS A 83 -5.22 4.83 -8.60
C LYS A 83 -4.67 5.46 -9.87
N PHE A 84 -3.37 5.28 -10.13
CA PHE A 84 -2.79 5.63 -11.42
C PHE A 84 -3.35 4.67 -12.48
N GLN A 85 -4.13 5.18 -13.41
CA GLN A 85 -4.56 4.45 -14.59
C GLN A 85 -3.57 4.78 -15.70
N PRO A 86 -2.63 3.87 -16.06
CA PRO A 86 -1.77 4.12 -17.21
C PRO A 86 -2.64 4.29 -18.47
N PRO A 87 -2.22 5.15 -19.42
CA PRO A 87 -2.93 5.29 -20.68
C PRO A 87 -3.06 3.92 -21.37
N ASN A 88 -4.26 3.59 -21.84
CA ASN A 88 -4.53 2.33 -22.51
C ASN A 88 -3.65 2.21 -23.77
N PRO A 89 -2.75 1.22 -23.88
CA PRO A 89 -1.85 1.07 -25.03
C PRO A 89 -2.59 0.69 -26.33
N LYS A 90 -3.90 0.43 -26.28
CA LYS A 90 -4.72 0.07 -27.45
C LYS A 90 -5.58 1.22 -27.96
N ARG A 91 -4.94 2.34 -28.32
CA ARG A 91 -5.58 3.40 -29.10
C ARG A 91 -4.62 3.82 -30.22
N ASN A 92 -4.43 2.88 -31.15
CA ASN A 92 -3.89 3.13 -32.49
C ASN A 92 -5.05 2.99 -33.48
#